data_AF-A0AAD9RB35-F1
#
_entry.id   AF-A0AAD9RB35-F1
#
_cell.length_a   1.000
_cell.length_b   1.000
_cell.length_c   1.000
_cell.angle_alpha   90.00
_cell.angle_beta   90.00
_cell.angle_gamma   90.00
#
_symmetry.space_group_name_H-M   'P 1'
#
loop_
_entity.id
_entity.type
_entity.pdbx_description
1 polymer ?
#
loop_
_entity_poly.entity_id
_entity_poly.type
_entity_poly.pdbx_seq_one_letter_code
_entity_poly.pdbx_strand_id
1 'polypeptide(L)'
;MQLLEEYEELIERDSAQISVLWKITQIFLYFLSTISGYCCAIIFYILWVDIFGGHCPLWAHAYMIPKVKIIDPNNDDCENPETMTKDIEIDHENWLNYIIVRYDYESNCKVYYFVSLCSCIFGIVWIALFSVCGKGGYDTRIITAPWRIVMPALSFNLIFTIVSMYAAHDLQAGFTKFKFDIQKLFSEITEDNKPASSQMICDVLQQYVEMYNVNGHDTCSLFVVLEISTWLMAWSWTIGLIILMIRVLIVVDFRLLKIMIYEIPYNSVTSLSNTNIDSTSIQLESKKEKQN
;
A
#
# COMPACT_ATOMS: atom_id res chain seq x y z
N MET A 1 -25.47 33.57 -41.85
CA MET A 1 -24.15 33.08 -41.39
C MET A 1 -24.06 31.63 -41.82
N GLN A 2 -23.02 31.27 -42.58
CA GLN A 2 -22.77 29.90 -43.03
C GLN A 2 -21.78 29.26 -42.03
N LEU A 3 -22.07 28.03 -41.58
CA LEU A 3 -21.15 27.27 -40.72
C LEU A 3 -20.01 26.73 -41.60
N LEU A 4 -18.77 27.10 -41.28
CA LEU A 4 -17.57 26.66 -42.00
C LEU A 4 -17.05 25.34 -41.45
N GLU A 5 -16.97 25.24 -40.12
CA GLU A 5 -16.34 24.10 -39.45
C GLU A 5 -16.91 23.95 -38.03
N GLU A 6 -17.06 22.69 -37.61
CA GLU A 6 -17.51 22.31 -36.28
C GLU A 6 -16.59 21.22 -35.75
N TYR A 7 -15.94 21.48 -34.62
CA TYR A 7 -15.13 20.48 -33.91
C TYR A 7 -15.29 20.61 -32.40
N GLU A 8 -14.96 19.53 -31.70
CA GLU A 8 -15.06 19.43 -30.24
C GLU A 8 -13.65 19.43 -29.65
N GLU A 9 -13.42 20.28 -28.65
CA GLU A 9 -12.14 20.38 -27.94
C GLU A 9 -12.34 20.11 -26.44
N LEU A 10 -11.45 19.31 -25.85
CA LEU A 10 -11.43 19.06 -24.41
C LEU A 10 -10.67 20.19 -23.72
N ILE A 11 -11.40 21.04 -23.02
CA ILE A 11 -10.83 22.16 -22.26
C ILE A 11 -10.84 21.81 -20.78
N GLU A 12 -9.78 22.23 -20.08
CA GLU A 12 -9.68 22.06 -18.63
C GLU A 12 -10.84 22.75 -17.91
N ARG A 13 -11.47 22.03 -16.98
CA ARG A 13 -12.59 22.54 -16.19
C ARG A 13 -12.09 23.51 -15.12
N ASP A 14 -12.86 24.56 -14.85
CA ASP A 14 -12.54 25.54 -13.81
C ASP A 14 -12.54 24.90 -12.39
N SER A 15 -11.61 25.36 -11.57
CA SER A 15 -11.31 24.89 -10.21
C SER A 15 -12.53 24.90 -9.29
N ALA A 16 -13.40 25.89 -9.43
CA ALA A 16 -14.57 26.11 -8.58
C ALA A 16 -15.63 25.00 -8.73
N GLN A 17 -15.61 24.27 -9.84
CA GLN A 17 -16.61 23.26 -10.14
C GLN A 17 -16.15 21.84 -9.80
N ILE A 18 -14.88 21.67 -9.46
CA ILE A 18 -14.31 20.39 -9.07
C ILE A 18 -14.44 20.25 -7.55
N SER A 19 -15.11 19.18 -7.12
CA SER A 19 -15.34 18.92 -5.70
C SER A 19 -14.00 18.77 -4.95
N VAL A 20 -13.90 19.38 -3.78
CA VAL A 20 -12.72 19.24 -2.89
C VAL A 20 -12.61 17.82 -2.31
N LEU A 21 -13.75 17.13 -2.25
CA LEU A 21 -13.89 15.89 -1.51
C LEU A 21 -12.93 14.81 -2.03
N TRP A 22 -12.74 14.69 -3.35
CA TRP A 22 -11.85 13.68 -3.92
C TRP A 22 -10.41 13.84 -3.41
N LYS A 23 -9.94 15.09 -3.28
CA LYS A 23 -8.59 15.41 -2.82
C LYS A 23 -8.43 15.05 -1.35
N ILE A 24 -9.41 15.41 -0.55
CA ILE A 24 -9.43 15.07 0.89
C ILE A 24 -9.45 13.55 1.07
N THR A 25 -10.30 12.84 0.33
CA THR A 25 -10.38 11.38 0.39
C THR A 25 -9.06 10.73 -0.02
N GLN A 26 -8.41 11.18 -1.09
CA GLN A 26 -7.10 10.66 -1.49
C GLN A 26 -6.02 10.90 -0.45
N ILE A 27 -5.93 12.13 0.08
CA ILE A 27 -4.98 12.46 1.15
C ILE A 27 -5.23 11.59 2.39
N PHE A 28 -6.49 11.38 2.75
CA PHE A 28 -6.86 10.52 3.87
C PHE A 28 -6.45 9.06 3.64
N LEU A 29 -6.64 8.52 2.43
CA LEU A 29 -6.21 7.16 2.10
C LEU A 29 -4.69 7.01 2.14
N TYR A 30 -3.93 7.98 1.62
CA TYR A 30 -2.47 7.97 1.77
C TYR A 30 -2.02 8.10 3.22
N PHE A 31 -2.74 8.87 4.03
CA PHE A 31 -2.48 8.95 5.46
C PHE A 31 -2.71 7.61 6.17
N LEU A 32 -3.82 6.93 5.87
CA LEU A 32 -4.06 5.56 6.36
C LEU A 32 -2.96 4.60 5.90
N SER A 33 -2.53 4.68 4.63
CA SER A 33 -1.42 3.86 4.09
C SER A 33 -0.09 4.12 4.79
N THR A 34 0.12 5.36 5.24
CA THR A 34 1.34 5.79 5.94
C THR A 34 1.38 5.21 7.34
N ILE A 35 0.30 5.39 8.11
CA ILE A 35 0.20 4.88 9.48
C ILE A 35 0.23 3.36 9.48
N SER A 36 -0.59 2.72 8.64
CA SER A 36 -0.63 1.26 8.56
C SER A 36 0.72 0.68 8.11
N GLY A 37 1.37 1.27 7.11
CA GLY A 37 2.71 0.85 6.67
C GLY A 37 3.77 1.00 7.77
N TYR A 38 3.74 2.10 8.53
CA TYR A 38 4.62 2.30 9.67
C TYR A 38 4.37 1.27 10.78
N CYS A 39 3.11 1.06 11.17
CA CYS A 39 2.74 0.04 12.16
C CYS A 39 3.18 -1.36 11.70
N CYS A 40 2.95 -1.71 10.43
CA CYS A 40 3.39 -2.98 9.87
C CYS A 40 4.91 -3.17 9.96
N ALA A 41 5.68 -2.14 9.55
CA ALA A 41 7.14 -2.23 9.56
C ALA A 41 7.69 -2.41 10.98
N ILE A 42 7.19 -1.64 11.95
CA ILE A 42 7.66 -1.71 13.35
C ILE A 42 7.24 -3.02 14.01
N ILE A 43 5.96 -3.40 13.93
CA ILE A 43 5.48 -4.63 14.57
C ILE A 43 6.15 -5.84 13.95
N PHE A 44 6.31 -5.87 12.63
CA PHE A 44 7.01 -6.95 11.96
C PHE A 44 8.49 -7.00 12.31
N TYR A 45 9.14 -5.85 12.49
CA TYR A 45 10.53 -5.80 12.94
C TYR A 45 10.71 -6.38 14.34
N ILE A 46 9.85 -5.99 15.29
CA ILE A 46 9.83 -6.56 16.65
C ILE A 46 9.64 -8.07 16.57
N LEU A 47 8.69 -8.51 15.75
CA LEU A 47 8.41 -9.93 15.59
C LEU A 47 9.60 -10.68 14.99
N TRP A 48 10.20 -10.15 13.93
CA TRP A 48 11.29 -10.81 13.25
C TRP A 48 12.59 -10.82 14.07
N VAL A 49 12.99 -9.68 14.64
CA VAL A 49 14.27 -9.54 15.34
C VAL A 49 14.18 -9.93 16.80
N ASP A 50 13.22 -9.38 17.55
CA ASP A 50 13.16 -9.54 19.00
C ASP A 50 12.53 -10.87 19.42
N ILE A 51 11.54 -11.35 18.65
CA ILE A 51 10.78 -12.55 18.99
C ILE A 51 11.39 -13.81 18.35
N PHE A 52 11.74 -13.74 17.06
CA PHE A 52 12.33 -14.88 16.33
C PHE A 52 13.86 -14.81 16.18
N GLY A 53 14.53 -13.90 16.90
CA GLY A 53 16.00 -13.82 16.94
C GLY A 53 16.64 -13.50 15.59
N GLY A 54 15.92 -12.84 14.68
CA GLY A 54 16.38 -12.54 13.32
C GLY A 54 16.09 -13.64 12.29
N HIS A 55 15.49 -14.77 12.69
CA HIS A 55 15.05 -15.81 11.77
C HIS A 55 13.66 -15.50 11.21
N CYS A 56 13.44 -15.78 9.93
CA CYS A 56 12.21 -15.41 9.24
C CYS A 56 11.08 -16.41 9.50
N PRO A 57 10.01 -16.07 10.25
CA PRO A 57 8.94 -17.01 10.58
C PRO A 57 7.98 -17.28 9.41
N LEU A 58 8.00 -16.48 8.35
CA LEU A 58 7.14 -16.69 7.18
C LEU A 58 7.54 -17.98 6.48
N TRP A 59 6.56 -18.85 6.23
CA TRP A 59 6.78 -20.15 5.58
C TRP A 59 7.75 -21.08 6.33
N ALA A 60 8.00 -20.80 7.61
CA ALA A 60 8.84 -21.66 8.43
C ALA A 60 8.15 -23.03 8.62
N HIS A 61 8.95 -24.09 8.58
CA HIS A 61 8.48 -25.46 8.78
C HIS A 61 8.95 -25.98 10.13
N ALA A 62 8.00 -26.44 10.95
CA ALA A 62 8.30 -27.10 12.19
C ALA A 62 8.35 -28.62 11.97
N TYR A 63 9.41 -29.26 12.48
CA TYR A 63 9.57 -30.70 12.47
C TYR A 63 9.88 -31.21 13.87
N MET A 64 9.40 -32.42 14.18
CA MET A 64 9.83 -33.16 15.37
C MET A 64 11.11 -33.93 15.06
N ILE A 65 12.03 -34.05 16.02
CA ILE A 65 13.16 -34.98 15.94
C ILE A 65 12.68 -36.36 16.39
N PRO A 66 12.51 -37.35 15.49
CA PRO A 66 11.95 -38.64 15.90
C PRO A 66 12.95 -39.55 16.61
N LYS A 67 14.28 -39.33 16.44
CA LYS A 67 15.33 -40.24 16.94
C LYS A 67 16.61 -39.46 17.25
N VAL A 68 17.17 -39.65 18.44
CA VAL A 68 18.51 -39.16 18.79
C VAL A 68 19.47 -40.37 18.84
N LYS A 69 20.60 -40.26 18.14
CA LYS A 69 21.69 -41.22 18.25
C LYS A 69 22.46 -40.92 19.53
N ILE A 70 22.38 -41.79 20.51
CA ILE A 70 23.20 -41.70 21.72
C ILE A 70 24.45 -42.53 21.47
N ILE A 71 25.62 -41.91 21.62
CA ILE A 71 26.89 -42.63 21.66
C ILE A 71 27.01 -43.17 23.08
N ASP A 72 27.05 -44.50 23.24
CA ASP A 72 27.15 -45.14 24.55
C ASP A 72 28.50 -44.74 25.20
N PRO A 73 28.49 -44.00 26.32
CA PRO A 73 29.72 -43.56 26.97
C PRO A 73 30.45 -44.72 27.69
N ASN A 74 29.85 -45.90 27.82
CA ASN A 74 30.46 -47.05 28.48
C ASN A 74 31.23 -47.98 27.52
N ASN A 75 31.25 -47.68 26.22
CA ASN A 75 32.01 -48.46 25.25
C ASN A 75 33.37 -47.78 24.99
N ASP A 76 34.38 -48.17 25.77
CA ASP A 76 35.77 -47.65 25.68
C ASP A 76 36.50 -48.05 24.38
N ASP A 77 35.87 -48.83 23.49
CA ASP A 77 36.47 -49.23 22.22
C ASP A 77 36.35 -48.11 21.16
N CYS A 78 37.42 -47.30 21.08
CA CYS A 78 37.62 -46.23 20.11
C CYS A 78 37.66 -46.67 18.62
N GLU A 79 37.56 -47.98 18.34
CA GLU A 79 37.78 -48.53 17.00
C GLU A 79 36.49 -48.75 16.18
N ASN A 80 35.31 -48.81 16.83
CA ASN A 80 34.00 -48.80 16.16
C ASN A 80 32.88 -48.44 17.15
N PRO A 81 32.48 -47.16 17.27
CA PRO A 81 31.36 -46.81 18.16
C PRO A 81 30.06 -47.40 17.62
N GLU A 82 29.52 -48.39 18.30
CA GLU A 82 28.17 -48.90 18.03
C GLU A 82 27.16 -47.78 18.33
N THR A 83 26.61 -47.17 17.28
CA THR A 83 25.58 -46.14 17.45
C THR A 83 24.24 -46.83 17.74
N MET A 84 23.83 -46.84 19.01
CA MET A 84 22.49 -47.31 19.38
C MET A 84 21.48 -46.21 19.04
N THR A 85 20.50 -46.55 18.19
CA THR A 85 19.41 -45.62 17.84
C THR A 85 18.27 -45.90 18.80
N LYS A 86 18.08 -45.04 19.80
CA LYS A 86 16.99 -45.19 20.77
C LYS A 86 15.83 -44.28 20.36
N ASP A 87 14.64 -44.85 20.28
CA ASP A 87 13.42 -44.04 20.19
C ASP A 87 13.26 -43.29 21.52
N ILE A 88 13.10 -41.97 21.44
CA ILE A 88 12.97 -41.13 22.63
C ILE A 88 11.54 -41.26 23.15
N GLU A 89 11.39 -41.65 24.40
CA GLU A 89 10.13 -41.49 25.13
C GLU A 89 9.94 -39.98 25.35
N ILE A 90 9.00 -39.38 24.61
CA ILE A 90 8.80 -37.93 24.61
C ILE A 90 8.27 -37.53 25.99
N ASP A 91 9.05 -36.71 26.69
CA ASP A 91 8.57 -36.05 27.90
C ASP A 91 7.51 -34.99 27.50
N HIS A 92 6.25 -35.28 27.80
CA HIS A 92 5.12 -34.41 27.50
C HIS A 92 5.22 -33.04 28.19
N GLU A 93 5.97 -32.93 29.30
CA GLU A 93 6.17 -31.64 29.98
C GLU A 93 7.20 -30.74 29.25
N ASN A 94 8.16 -31.33 28.52
CA ASN A 94 9.25 -30.62 27.84
C ASN A 94 9.28 -30.87 26.32
N TRP A 95 8.10 -31.00 25.70
CA TRP A 95 7.95 -31.30 24.27
C TRP A 95 8.66 -30.30 23.34
N LEU A 96 8.83 -29.04 23.77
CA LEU A 96 9.51 -27.98 23.03
C LEU A 96 10.96 -28.31 22.66
N ASN A 97 11.67 -29.10 23.48
CA ASN A 97 13.07 -29.48 23.23
C ASN A 97 13.23 -30.38 21.99
N TYR A 98 12.14 -30.96 21.49
CA TYR A 98 12.13 -31.88 20.37
C TYR A 98 11.66 -31.25 19.06
N ILE A 99 11.35 -29.96 19.06
CA ILE A 99 10.89 -29.22 17.87
C ILE A 99 12.04 -28.41 17.30
N ILE A 100 12.32 -28.64 16.02
CA ILE A 100 13.21 -27.81 15.23
C ILE A 100 12.36 -27.08 14.20
N VAL A 101 12.48 -25.75 14.18
CA VAL A 101 11.91 -24.92 13.12
C VAL A 101 13.00 -24.61 12.10
N ARG A 102 12.74 -24.91 10.82
CA ARG A 102 13.59 -24.52 9.70
C ARG A 102 13.07 -23.24 9.08
N TYR A 103 13.99 -22.29 8.90
CA TYR A 103 13.74 -20.96 8.38
C TYR A 103 14.33 -20.82 6.97
N ASP A 104 13.73 -21.49 5.99
CA ASP A 104 14.30 -21.59 4.65
C ASP A 104 14.06 -20.33 3.78
N TYR A 105 13.14 -19.44 4.18
CA TYR A 105 12.61 -18.36 3.34
C TYR A 105 12.93 -16.94 3.82
N GLU A 106 14.19 -16.67 4.18
CA GLU A 106 14.62 -15.34 4.66
C GLU A 106 14.28 -14.16 3.73
N SER A 107 14.25 -14.38 2.42
CA SER A 107 13.94 -13.35 1.44
C SER A 107 12.52 -12.81 1.61
N ASN A 108 11.57 -13.64 2.02
CA ASN A 108 10.16 -13.26 2.06
C ASN A 108 9.91 -12.23 3.17
N CYS A 109 10.51 -12.44 4.35
CA CYS A 109 10.48 -11.44 5.42
C CYS A 109 11.14 -10.11 5.01
N LYS A 110 12.28 -10.16 4.31
CA LYS A 110 12.95 -8.95 3.79
C LYS A 110 12.06 -8.18 2.82
N VAL A 111 11.40 -8.88 1.90
CA VAL A 111 10.46 -8.29 0.93
C VAL A 111 9.29 -7.66 1.65
N TYR A 112 8.63 -8.37 2.57
CA TYR A 112 7.51 -7.83 3.32
C TYR A 112 7.88 -6.56 4.09
N TYR A 113 8.97 -6.60 4.86
CA TYR A 113 9.45 -5.46 5.63
C TYR A 113 9.76 -4.24 4.73
N PHE A 114 10.44 -4.48 3.61
CA PHE A 114 10.75 -3.43 2.63
C PHE A 114 9.48 -2.81 2.03
N VAL A 115 8.48 -3.63 1.67
CA VAL A 115 7.20 -3.15 1.13
C VAL A 115 6.45 -2.29 2.15
N SER A 116 6.41 -2.69 3.43
CA SER A 116 5.78 -1.89 4.49
C SER A 116 6.46 -0.53 4.68
N LEU A 117 7.80 -0.50 4.68
CA LEU A 117 8.56 0.76 4.76
C LEU A 117 8.32 1.65 3.54
N CYS A 118 8.37 1.09 2.34
CA CYS A 118 8.08 1.80 1.11
C CYS A 118 6.66 2.41 1.14
N SER A 119 5.67 1.67 1.65
CA SER A 119 4.29 2.16 1.79
C SER A 119 4.24 3.44 2.62
N CYS A 120 4.95 3.45 3.76
CA CYS A 120 5.05 4.63 4.61
C CYS A 120 5.68 5.82 3.88
N ILE A 121 6.84 5.63 3.27
CA ILE A 121 7.58 6.70 2.58
C ILE A 121 6.77 7.26 1.42
N PHE A 122 6.25 6.39 0.55
CA PHE A 122 5.48 6.81 -0.61
C PHE A 122 4.15 7.45 -0.23
N GLY A 123 3.50 6.98 0.85
CA GLY A 123 2.33 7.63 1.42
C GLY A 123 2.61 9.10 1.77
N ILE A 124 3.71 9.38 2.47
CA ILE A 124 4.12 10.76 2.81
C ILE A 124 4.39 11.59 1.56
N VAL A 125 5.12 11.05 0.59
CA VAL A 125 5.45 11.74 -0.67
C VAL A 125 4.16 12.11 -1.40
N TRP A 126 3.20 11.19 -1.52
CA TRP A 126 1.92 11.47 -2.19
C TRP A 126 1.06 12.45 -1.40
N ILE A 127 1.02 12.38 -0.07
CA ILE A 127 0.33 13.40 0.75
C ILE A 127 0.89 14.78 0.45
N ALA A 128 2.22 14.94 0.43
CA ALA A 128 2.86 16.22 0.15
C ALA A 128 2.52 16.73 -1.25
N LEU A 129 2.65 15.87 -2.27
CA LEU A 129 2.37 16.24 -3.65
C LEU A 129 0.91 16.63 -3.86
N PHE A 130 -0.05 15.83 -3.35
CA PHE A 130 -1.47 16.16 -3.43
C PHE A 130 -1.83 17.41 -2.63
N SER A 131 -1.15 17.68 -1.52
CA SER A 131 -1.37 18.89 -0.71
C SER A 131 -0.99 20.17 -1.46
N VAL A 132 0.18 20.17 -2.12
CA VAL A 132 0.71 21.32 -2.89
C VAL A 132 -0.11 21.56 -4.17
N CYS A 133 -0.58 20.50 -4.84
CA CYS A 133 -1.36 20.63 -6.07
C CYS A 133 -2.73 21.29 -5.82
N GLY A 134 -3.20 22.12 -6.76
CA GLY A 134 -4.53 22.75 -6.72
C GLY A 134 -5.69 21.74 -6.81
N LYS A 135 -6.93 22.23 -6.72
CA LYS A 135 -8.15 21.38 -6.81
C LYS A 135 -8.46 20.94 -8.25
N GLY A 136 -8.05 21.71 -9.24
CA GLY A 136 -8.41 21.53 -10.66
C GLY A 136 -8.32 22.87 -11.38
N GLY A 137 -8.19 22.88 -12.71
CA GLY A 137 -8.34 24.09 -13.54
C GLY A 137 -7.29 25.19 -13.35
N TYR A 138 -7.48 26.29 -14.09
CA TYR A 138 -6.70 27.52 -13.98
C TYR A 138 -6.95 28.19 -12.61
N ASP A 139 -6.22 27.76 -11.60
CA ASP A 139 -6.14 28.45 -10.31
C ASP A 139 -4.72 28.96 -10.07
N THR A 140 -4.61 30.07 -9.34
CA THR A 140 -3.39 30.87 -9.07
C THR A 140 -2.36 30.19 -8.15
N ARG A 141 -2.44 28.87 -7.96
CA ARG A 141 -1.49 28.10 -7.15
C ARG A 141 -0.26 27.68 -7.96
N ILE A 142 0.81 27.30 -7.26
CA ILE A 142 2.16 27.00 -7.79
C ILE A 142 2.15 26.01 -8.98
N ILE A 143 1.20 25.07 -9.03
CA ILE A 143 1.00 24.15 -10.15
C ILE A 143 -0.42 24.33 -10.68
N THR A 144 -0.52 24.88 -11.88
CA THR A 144 -1.77 25.32 -12.52
C THR A 144 -2.61 24.18 -13.12
N ALA A 145 -2.18 22.92 -13.02
CA ALA A 145 -2.85 21.78 -13.68
C ALA A 145 -2.72 20.47 -12.87
N PRO A 146 -3.59 20.21 -11.88
CA PRO A 146 -3.50 19.03 -11.01
C PRO A 146 -3.94 17.72 -11.69
N TRP A 147 -4.52 17.74 -12.89
CA TRP A 147 -4.69 16.51 -13.66
C TRP A 147 -3.35 15.88 -14.07
N ARG A 148 -2.28 16.69 -14.16
CA ARG A 148 -0.93 16.21 -14.52
C ARG A 148 -0.33 15.29 -13.45
N ILE A 149 -0.73 15.45 -12.18
CA ILE A 149 -0.29 14.54 -11.11
C ILE A 149 -1.12 13.26 -11.06
N VAL A 150 -2.37 13.29 -11.56
CA VAL A 150 -3.27 12.13 -11.52
C VAL A 150 -2.72 10.96 -12.32
N MET A 151 -2.14 11.19 -13.50
CA MET A 151 -1.61 10.10 -14.34
C MET A 151 -0.40 9.38 -13.71
N PRO A 152 0.66 10.09 -13.25
CA PRO A 152 1.74 9.46 -12.48
C PRO A 152 1.24 8.76 -11.21
N ALA A 153 0.31 9.38 -10.49
CA ALA A 153 -0.29 8.77 -9.30
C ALA A 153 -1.00 7.48 -9.65
N LEU A 154 -1.78 7.44 -10.73
CA LEU A 154 -2.50 6.25 -11.16
C LEU A 154 -1.54 5.09 -11.47
N SER A 155 -0.52 5.35 -12.28
CA SER A 155 0.49 4.33 -12.63
C SER A 155 1.22 3.82 -11.40
N PHE A 156 1.59 4.71 -10.49
CA PHE A 156 2.25 4.33 -9.24
C PHE A 156 1.34 3.50 -8.34
N ASN A 157 0.11 3.95 -8.11
CA ASN A 157 -0.86 3.25 -7.26
C ASN A 157 -1.16 1.86 -7.82
N LEU A 158 -1.24 1.70 -9.14
CA LEU A 158 -1.42 0.39 -9.77
C LEU A 158 -0.30 -0.58 -9.39
N ILE A 159 0.96 -0.16 -9.58
CA ILE A 159 2.13 -0.99 -9.25
C ILE A 159 2.14 -1.29 -7.75
N PHE A 160 1.93 -0.28 -6.92
CA PHE A 160 2.04 -0.43 -5.48
C PHE A 160 0.90 -1.24 -4.87
N THR A 161 -0.31 -1.18 -5.44
CA THR A 161 -1.41 -2.07 -5.08
C THR A 161 -1.08 -3.53 -5.34
N ILE A 162 -0.46 -3.86 -6.49
CA ILE A 162 -0.05 -5.24 -6.81
C ILE A 162 0.97 -5.73 -5.77
N VAL A 163 1.99 -4.91 -5.50
CA VAL A 163 3.07 -5.27 -4.56
C VAL A 163 2.56 -5.40 -3.13
N SER A 164 1.71 -4.48 -2.67
CA SER A 164 1.15 -4.53 -1.31
C SER A 164 0.13 -5.66 -1.12
N MET A 165 -0.69 -5.97 -2.14
CA MET A 165 -1.56 -7.14 -2.10
C MET A 165 -0.77 -8.45 -2.07
N TYR A 166 0.30 -8.54 -2.88
CA TYR A 166 1.20 -9.70 -2.84
C TYR A 166 1.81 -9.86 -1.45
N ALA A 167 2.35 -8.79 -0.86
CA ALA A 167 2.95 -8.83 0.48
C ALA A 167 1.92 -9.21 1.56
N ALA A 168 0.69 -8.69 1.48
CA ALA A 168 -0.38 -9.04 2.42
C ALA A 168 -0.77 -10.52 2.34
N HIS A 169 -0.91 -11.04 1.11
CA HIS A 169 -1.24 -12.43 0.90
C HIS A 169 -0.09 -13.37 1.32
N ASP A 170 1.16 -13.03 0.99
CA ASP A 170 2.33 -13.83 1.37
C ASP A 170 2.50 -13.89 2.90
N LEU A 171 2.29 -12.76 3.59
CA LEU A 171 2.29 -12.70 5.05
C LEU A 171 1.23 -13.64 5.65
N GLN A 172 -0.01 -13.51 5.19
CA GLN A 172 -1.13 -14.29 5.72
C GLN A 172 -0.97 -15.78 5.43
N ALA A 173 -0.57 -16.15 4.20
CA ALA A 173 -0.34 -17.53 3.82
C ALA A 173 0.85 -18.14 4.58
N GLY A 174 1.96 -17.42 4.65
CA GLY A 174 3.16 -17.86 5.35
C GLY A 174 2.91 -18.11 6.84
N PHE A 175 2.20 -17.20 7.52
CA PHE A 175 1.86 -17.40 8.93
C PHE A 175 0.81 -18.47 9.15
N THR A 176 -0.22 -18.55 8.30
CA THR A 176 -1.23 -19.61 8.41
C THR A 176 -0.59 -20.99 8.25
N LYS A 177 0.38 -21.11 7.34
CA LYS A 177 1.15 -22.34 7.15
C LYS A 177 1.97 -22.71 8.37
N PHE A 178 2.75 -21.76 8.90
CA PHE A 178 3.54 -21.97 10.11
C PHE A 178 2.66 -22.35 11.33
N LYS A 179 1.54 -21.63 11.51
CA LYS A 179 0.54 -21.88 12.55
C LYS A 179 -0.01 -23.30 12.47
N PHE A 180 -0.36 -23.75 11.26
CA PHE A 180 -0.88 -25.10 11.04
C PHE A 180 0.17 -26.18 11.30
N ASP A 181 1.43 -25.97 10.88
CA ASP A 181 2.51 -26.94 11.08
C ASP A 181 2.83 -27.11 12.59
N ILE A 182 2.88 -26.03 13.36
CA ILE A 182 3.05 -26.07 14.83
C ILE A 182 1.86 -26.76 15.51
N GLN A 183 0.64 -26.42 15.12
CA GLN A 183 -0.57 -27.02 15.69
C GLN A 183 -0.62 -28.53 15.43
N LYS A 184 -0.28 -28.95 14.21
CA LYS A 184 -0.25 -30.36 13.84
C LYS A 184 0.71 -31.15 14.73
N LEU A 185 1.92 -30.63 14.95
CA LEU A 185 2.89 -31.24 15.86
C LEU A 185 2.37 -31.31 17.29
N PHE A 186 1.76 -30.23 17.79
CA PHE A 186 1.20 -30.22 19.13
C PHE A 186 0.11 -31.29 19.33
N SER A 187 -0.78 -31.44 18.35
CA SER A 187 -1.84 -32.47 18.39
C SER A 187 -1.28 -33.89 18.31
N GLU A 188 -0.20 -34.10 17.56
CA GLU A 188 0.47 -35.41 17.45
C GLU A 188 1.17 -35.79 18.76
N ILE A 189 1.74 -34.83 19.47
CA ILE A 189 2.45 -35.06 20.75
C ILE A 189 1.50 -35.24 21.92
N THR A 190 0.42 -34.46 21.98
CA THR A 190 -0.48 -34.43 23.15
C THR A 190 -1.58 -35.50 23.07
N GLU A 191 -1.67 -36.23 21.96
CA GLU A 191 -2.80 -37.12 21.61
C GLU A 191 -4.19 -36.47 21.77
N ASP A 192 -4.25 -35.13 21.86
CA ASP A 192 -5.47 -34.39 22.13
C ASP A 192 -6.19 -34.14 20.79
N ASN A 193 -7.17 -35.00 20.50
CA ASN A 193 -8.02 -34.90 19.31
C ASN A 193 -9.08 -33.77 19.39
N LYS A 194 -8.94 -32.82 20.31
CA LYS A 194 -9.88 -31.70 20.41
C LYS A 194 -9.73 -30.77 19.21
N PRO A 195 -10.85 -30.21 18.71
CA PRO A 195 -10.78 -29.21 17.66
C PRO A 195 -10.00 -28.01 18.18
N ALA A 196 -8.89 -27.69 17.51
CA ALA A 196 -8.05 -26.57 17.90
C ALA A 196 -8.83 -25.27 17.83
N SER A 197 -9.03 -24.64 18.99
CA SER A 197 -9.55 -23.28 19.04
C SER A 197 -8.45 -22.30 18.62
N SER A 198 -8.83 -21.14 18.07
CA SER A 198 -7.87 -20.10 17.70
C SER A 198 -6.99 -19.65 18.87
N GLN A 199 -7.53 -19.73 20.10
CA GLN A 199 -6.87 -19.35 21.34
C GLN A 199 -5.82 -20.38 21.77
N MET A 200 -6.14 -21.68 21.71
CA MET A 200 -5.19 -22.76 21.98
C MET A 200 -3.96 -22.69 21.07
N ILE A 201 -4.14 -22.29 19.81
CA ILE A 201 -3.01 -22.15 18.89
C ILE A 201 -2.14 -20.93 19.23
N CYS A 202 -2.75 -19.84 19.71
CA CYS A 202 -2.00 -18.69 20.21
C CYS A 202 -1.21 -19.03 21.47
N ASP A 203 -1.80 -19.79 22.40
CA ASP A 203 -1.14 -20.21 23.63
C ASP A 203 0.07 -21.12 23.33
N VAL A 204 -0.09 -22.09 22.42
CA VAL A 204 1.01 -22.98 21.97
C VAL A 204 2.12 -22.19 21.28
N LEU A 205 1.75 -21.24 20.41
CA LEU A 205 2.72 -20.39 19.72
C LEU A 205 3.45 -19.47 20.69
N GLN A 206 2.73 -18.91 21.67
CA GLN A 206 3.30 -18.08 22.72
C GLN A 206 4.28 -18.89 23.58
N GLN A 207 3.92 -20.13 23.96
CA GLN A 207 4.80 -21.01 24.73
C GLN A 207 6.08 -21.38 23.96
N TYR A 208 5.98 -21.65 22.65
CA TYR A 208 7.16 -21.90 21.80
C TYR A 208 8.09 -20.68 21.73
N VAL A 209 7.48 -19.51 21.58
CA VAL A 209 8.19 -18.24 21.39
C VAL A 209 8.75 -17.69 22.70
N GLU A 210 8.16 -18.01 23.86
CA GLU A 210 8.58 -17.53 25.18
C GLU A 210 10.05 -17.86 25.50
N MET A 211 10.58 -18.96 24.94
CA MET A 211 12.00 -19.31 25.05
C MET A 211 12.94 -18.27 24.41
N TYR A 212 12.46 -17.55 23.39
CA TYR A 212 13.20 -16.54 22.62
C TYR A 212 12.75 -15.10 22.92
N ASN A 213 11.54 -14.92 23.47
CA ASN A 213 10.93 -13.62 23.74
C ASN A 213 11.41 -13.02 25.07
N VAL A 214 12.62 -12.48 25.07
CA VAL A 214 13.27 -11.88 26.25
C VAL A 214 12.47 -10.70 26.84
N ASN A 215 11.66 -10.03 26.03
CA ASN A 215 10.92 -8.82 26.40
C ASN A 215 9.47 -9.09 26.89
N GLY A 216 9.00 -10.34 26.85
CA GLY A 216 7.67 -10.71 27.34
C GLY A 216 6.51 -10.09 26.55
N HIS A 217 6.69 -9.85 25.24
CA HIS A 217 5.63 -9.34 24.39
C HIS A 217 4.50 -10.38 24.19
N ASP A 218 3.25 -9.93 24.16
CA ASP A 218 2.12 -10.77 23.74
C ASP A 218 2.18 -10.98 22.22
N THR A 219 2.80 -12.09 21.84
CA THR A 219 2.98 -12.52 20.45
C THR A 219 1.66 -12.60 19.69
N CYS A 220 0.58 -13.11 20.32
CA CYS A 220 -0.71 -13.27 19.66
C CYS A 220 -1.36 -11.91 19.34
N SER A 221 -1.34 -10.99 20.31
CA SER A 221 -1.85 -9.62 20.10
C SER A 221 -1.07 -8.90 18.99
N LEU A 222 0.26 -9.00 18.99
CA LEU A 222 1.09 -8.43 17.93
C LEU A 222 0.75 -9.01 16.55
N PHE A 223 0.52 -10.31 16.45
CA PHE A 223 0.10 -10.95 15.20
C PHE A 223 -1.24 -10.41 14.67
N VAL A 224 -2.25 -10.30 15.54
CA VAL A 224 -3.57 -9.79 15.14
C VAL A 224 -3.47 -8.33 14.67
N VAL A 225 -2.73 -7.49 15.40
CA VAL A 225 -2.52 -6.10 15.01
C VAL A 225 -1.76 -6.00 13.68
N LEU A 226 -0.76 -6.86 13.48
CA LEU A 226 -0.01 -6.94 12.23
C LEU A 226 -0.92 -7.32 11.05
N GLU A 227 -1.72 -8.37 11.18
CA GLU A 227 -2.63 -8.84 10.13
C GLU A 227 -3.64 -7.75 9.73
N ILE A 228 -4.28 -7.11 10.71
CA ILE A 228 -5.23 -6.03 10.49
C ILE A 228 -4.53 -4.83 9.82
N SER A 229 -3.35 -4.44 10.30
CA SER A 229 -2.60 -3.32 9.74
C SER A 229 -2.16 -3.59 8.30
N THR A 230 -1.80 -4.83 8.00
CA THR A 230 -1.35 -5.25 6.66
C THR A 230 -2.47 -5.16 5.65
N TRP A 231 -3.64 -5.68 6.00
CA TRP A 231 -4.82 -5.57 5.14
C TRP A 231 -5.30 -4.13 5.02
N LEU A 232 -5.26 -3.34 6.09
CA LEU A 232 -5.58 -1.92 6.03
C LEU A 232 -4.66 -1.17 5.06
N MET A 233 -3.36 -1.47 5.08
CA MET A 233 -2.39 -0.95 4.13
C MET A 233 -2.76 -1.33 2.69
N ALA A 234 -2.97 -2.62 2.39
CA ALA A 234 -3.32 -3.08 1.04
C ALA A 234 -4.65 -2.47 0.52
N TRP A 235 -5.67 -2.41 1.38
CA TRP A 235 -6.95 -1.81 1.03
C TRP A 235 -6.86 -0.30 0.80
N SER A 236 -6.04 0.43 1.58
CA SER A 236 -5.87 1.87 1.40
C SER A 236 -5.32 2.21 0.00
N TRP A 237 -4.31 1.46 -0.48
CA TRP A 237 -3.79 1.60 -1.85
C TRP A 237 -4.80 1.18 -2.90
N THR A 238 -5.52 0.08 -2.67
CA THR A 238 -6.54 -0.43 -3.62
C THR A 238 -7.69 0.55 -3.80
N ILE A 239 -8.23 1.08 -2.69
CA ILE A 239 -9.30 2.08 -2.73
C ILE A 239 -8.78 3.38 -3.36
N GLY A 240 -7.53 3.78 -3.05
CA GLY A 240 -6.87 4.91 -3.69
C GLY A 240 -6.80 4.77 -5.21
N LEU A 241 -6.38 3.61 -5.70
CA LEU A 241 -6.35 3.27 -7.12
C LEU A 241 -7.75 3.35 -7.77
N ILE A 242 -8.76 2.76 -7.13
CA ILE A 242 -10.14 2.76 -7.65
C ILE A 242 -10.66 4.19 -7.81
N ILE A 243 -10.42 5.07 -6.84
CA ILE A 243 -10.84 6.48 -6.92
C ILE A 243 -10.13 7.21 -8.07
N LEU A 244 -8.83 6.97 -8.28
CA LEU A 244 -8.10 7.57 -9.42
C LEU A 244 -8.63 7.04 -10.76
N MET A 245 -8.91 5.74 -10.86
CA MET A 245 -9.51 5.13 -12.06
C MET A 245 -10.87 5.74 -12.38
N ILE A 246 -11.76 5.83 -11.39
CA ILE A 246 -13.10 6.43 -11.56
C ILE A 246 -12.98 7.87 -12.06
N ARG A 247 -12.04 8.66 -11.53
CA ARG A 247 -11.81 10.03 -11.97
C ARG A 247 -11.41 10.12 -13.44
N VAL A 248 -10.48 9.27 -13.87
CA VAL A 248 -10.02 9.23 -15.27
C VAL A 248 -11.16 8.79 -16.19
N LEU A 249 -11.95 7.79 -15.79
CA LEU A 249 -13.07 7.29 -16.59
C LEU A 249 -14.21 8.31 -16.74
N ILE A 250 -14.52 9.08 -15.70
CA ILE A 250 -15.58 10.10 -15.74
C ILE A 250 -15.08 11.40 -16.41
N VAL A 251 -13.77 11.52 -16.66
CA VAL A 251 -13.17 12.71 -17.30
C VAL A 251 -13.56 13.99 -16.52
N VAL A 252 -13.58 13.90 -15.18
CA VAL A 252 -14.09 14.96 -14.27
C VAL A 252 -13.35 16.28 -14.47
N ASP A 253 -12.08 16.20 -14.86
CA ASP A 253 -11.17 17.33 -15.03
C ASP A 253 -11.37 18.12 -16.32
N PHE A 254 -12.12 17.59 -17.30
CA PHE A 254 -12.31 18.25 -18.59
C PHE A 254 -13.77 18.59 -18.86
N ARG A 255 -13.97 19.55 -19.74
CA ARG A 255 -15.26 19.91 -20.34
C ARG A 255 -15.14 19.81 -21.85
N LEU A 256 -16.17 19.28 -22.47
CA LEU A 256 -16.29 19.27 -23.93
C LEU A 256 -16.76 20.66 -24.37
N LEU A 257 -15.89 21.40 -25.06
CA LEU A 257 -16.25 22.65 -25.70
C LEU A 257 -16.54 22.38 -27.18
N LYS A 258 -17.74 22.75 -27.61
CA LYS A 258 -18.13 22.69 -29.02
C LYS A 258 -17.79 24.03 -29.68
N ILE A 259 -16.83 24.03 -30.60
CA ILE A 259 -16.39 25.22 -31.33
C ILE A 259 -17.06 25.20 -32.71
N MET A 260 -17.82 26.26 -33.01
CA MET A 260 -18.48 26.45 -34.30
C MET A 260 -17.89 27.70 -34.96
N ILE A 261 -17.23 27.51 -36.11
CA ILE A 261 -16.65 28.60 -36.89
C ILE A 261 -17.70 29.02 -37.93
N TYR A 262 -18.07 30.30 -37.91
CA TYR A 262 -19.05 30.87 -38.84
C TYR A 262 -18.38 31.84 -39.80
N GLU A 263 -18.89 31.86 -41.03
CA GLU A 263 -18.50 32.83 -42.04
C GLU A 263 -19.07 34.21 -41.70
N ILE A 264 -18.20 35.22 -41.63
CA ILE A 264 -18.57 36.61 -41.37
C ILE A 264 -19.11 37.22 -42.67
N PRO A 265 -20.35 37.75 -42.69
CA PRO A 265 -20.88 38.38 -43.89
C PRO A 265 -20.08 39.64 -44.24
N TYR A 266 -19.64 39.76 -45.50
CA TYR A 266 -18.80 40.86 -45.99
C TYR A 266 -19.36 42.26 -45.65
N ASN A 267 -20.69 42.40 -45.64
CA ASN A 267 -21.39 43.67 -45.39
C ASN A 267 -21.24 44.20 -43.95
N SER A 268 -20.94 43.35 -42.95
CA SER A 268 -20.77 43.81 -41.55
C SER A 268 -19.38 44.40 -41.27
N VAL A 269 -18.37 44.04 -42.06
CA VAL A 269 -17.02 44.62 -41.92
C VAL A 269 -16.99 46.05 -42.46
N THR A 270 -17.74 46.31 -43.55
CA THR A 270 -17.86 47.63 -44.16
C THR A 270 -18.64 48.62 -43.29
N SER A 271 -19.65 48.17 -42.54
CA SER A 271 -20.39 49.05 -41.62
C SER A 271 -19.58 49.43 -40.38
N LEU A 272 -18.82 48.50 -39.79
CA LEU A 272 -17.89 48.74 -38.67
C LEU A 272 -16.70 49.64 -39.06
N SER A 273 -16.20 49.50 -40.29
CA SER A 273 -15.22 50.42 -40.87
C SER A 273 -15.76 51.85 -40.95
N ASN A 274 -17.01 52.03 -41.39
CA ASN A 274 -17.60 53.35 -41.55
C ASN A 274 -17.94 54.02 -40.19
N THR A 275 -18.26 53.25 -39.14
CA THR A 275 -18.54 53.83 -37.80
C THR A 275 -17.28 54.28 -37.08
N ASN A 276 -16.12 53.66 -37.36
CA ASN A 276 -14.82 54.10 -36.81
C ASN A 276 -14.27 55.33 -37.53
N ILE A 277 -14.68 55.61 -38.77
CA ILE A 277 -14.27 56.83 -39.49
C ILE A 277 -15.01 58.06 -38.95
N ASP A 278 -16.30 57.95 -38.62
CA ASP A 278 -17.09 59.08 -38.07
C ASP A 278 -16.83 59.40 -36.59
N SER A 279 -16.32 58.44 -35.80
CA SER A 279 -15.98 58.70 -34.39
C SER A 279 -14.58 59.30 -34.20
N THR A 280 -13.68 59.09 -35.18
CA THR A 280 -12.32 59.65 -35.16
C THR A 280 -12.30 61.12 -35.61
N SER A 281 -13.25 61.56 -36.44
CA SER A 281 -13.40 62.96 -36.83
C SER A 281 -14.00 63.84 -35.70
N ILE A 282 -14.89 63.29 -34.87
CA ILE A 282 -15.51 64.04 -33.75
C ILE A 282 -14.53 64.26 -32.58
N GLN A 283 -13.58 63.34 -32.31
CA GLN A 283 -12.61 63.55 -31.23
C GLN A 283 -11.51 64.57 -31.56
N LEU A 284 -11.21 64.82 -32.83
CA LEU A 284 -10.17 65.77 -33.24
C LEU A 284 -10.61 67.25 -33.14
N GLU A 285 -11.91 67.53 -33.20
CA GLU A 285 -12.42 68.90 -32.98
C GLU A 285 -12.52 69.27 -31.49
N SER A 286 -12.88 68.34 -30.59
CA SER A 286 -12.99 68.67 -29.15
C SER A 286 -11.65 68.96 -28.44
N LYS A 287 -10.51 68.61 -29.06
CA LYS A 287 -9.18 68.84 -28.48
C LYS A 287 -8.61 70.23 -28.78
N LYS A 288 -9.20 71.00 -29.70
CA LYS A 288 -8.75 72.37 -30.03
C LYS A 288 -9.38 73.46 -29.14
N GLU A 289 -10.42 73.18 -28.37
CA GLU A 289 -11.10 74.19 -27.52
C GLU A 289 -10.64 74.25 -26.06
N LYS A 290 -9.64 73.44 -25.63
CA LYS A 290 -9.16 73.42 -24.23
C LYS A 290 -7.75 74.01 -24.02
N GLN A 291 -7.27 74.85 -24.92
CA GLN A 291 -5.98 75.55 -24.78
C GLN A 291 -6.09 77.07 -24.99
N ASN A 292 -7.04 77.71 -24.29
CA ASN A 292 -6.99 79.14 -23.96
C ASN A 292 -7.52 79.37 -22.55
#